data_AF-A0A834VIU5-F1
#
_entry.id   AF-A0A834VIU5-F1
#
_cell.length_a   1.000
_cell.length_b   1.000
_cell.length_c   1.000
_cell.angle_alpha   90.00
_cell.angle_beta   90.00
_cell.angle_gamma   90.00
#
_symmetry.space_group_name_H-M   'P 1'
#
loop_
_entity.id
_entity.type
_entity.pdbx_description
1 polymer ?
#
loop_
_entity_poly.entity_id
_entity_poly.type
_entity_poly.pdbx_seq_one_letter_code
_entity_poly.pdbx_strand_id
1 'polypeptide(L)'
;MDEWRKYGPIGVLFDVIASICTPQTRQLLERLQRDEAEAIGVTANIRQLVKPVKTRWNSYFDTFVRAAELHGPIDSYIEFKLKEHSAATAPSRHRKNRELLPAAQPRLYVREGGLSGKDWATITEYIQLLEPFAEATRLLEGRGRHGRHGAIWEVLVTFEWLLDQLEALKDRLKDINYEDPDAPEDHLVTHVNLAHSKLAEYYEKFDNAPVYYAATILHPHYKNHLAAL
;
A
#
# COMPACT_ATOMS: atom_id res chain seq x y z
N MET A 1 7.47 14.84 0.70
CA MET A 1 6.49 13.75 0.89
C MET A 1 5.33 13.74 -0.11
N ASP A 2 5.00 14.84 -0.80
CA ASP A 2 3.88 14.85 -1.77
C ASP A 2 4.25 14.40 -3.20
N GLU A 3 5.53 14.30 -3.52
CA GLU A 3 6.00 13.96 -4.88
C GLU A 3 5.92 12.47 -5.19
N TRP A 4 6.29 11.59 -4.26
CA TRP A 4 6.25 10.13 -4.51
C TRP A 4 4.82 9.59 -4.73
N ARG A 5 3.78 10.32 -4.29
CA ARG A 5 2.37 9.97 -4.55
C ARG A 5 1.87 10.36 -5.94
N LYS A 6 2.63 11.18 -6.67
CA LYS A 6 2.25 11.74 -7.98
C LYS A 6 2.90 11.02 -9.15
N TYR A 7 3.95 10.23 -8.89
CA TYR A 7 4.77 9.60 -9.91
C TYR A 7 4.90 8.10 -9.62
N GLY A 8 5.24 7.33 -10.66
CA GLY A 8 5.43 5.88 -10.56
C GLY A 8 4.12 5.08 -10.37
N PRO A 9 4.24 3.79 -10.05
CA PRO A 9 3.12 2.83 -10.01
C PRO A 9 2.03 3.23 -9.00
N ILE A 10 2.43 3.83 -7.88
CA ILE A 10 1.50 4.28 -6.84
C ILE A 10 0.61 5.43 -7.35
N GLY A 11 1.19 6.38 -8.07
CA GLY A 11 0.44 7.48 -8.67
C GLY A 11 -0.59 6.99 -9.70
N VAL A 12 -0.18 6.03 -10.53
CA VAL A 12 -1.05 5.38 -11.52
C VAL A 12 -2.20 4.66 -10.82
N LEU A 13 -1.91 3.82 -9.81
CA LEU A 13 -2.93 3.12 -9.03
C LEU A 13 -3.93 4.10 -8.40
N PHE A 14 -3.46 5.19 -7.81
CA PHE A 14 -4.35 6.19 -7.22
C PHE A 14 -5.23 6.89 -8.24
N ASP A 15 -4.74 7.15 -9.46
CA ASP A 15 -5.58 7.71 -10.53
C ASP A 15 -6.64 6.69 -11.02
N VAL A 16 -6.30 5.40 -11.10
CA VAL A 16 -7.27 4.33 -11.38
C VAL A 16 -8.37 4.32 -10.33
N ILE A 17 -8.00 4.26 -9.04
CA ILE A 17 -8.95 4.27 -7.92
C ILE A 17 -9.80 5.56 -7.91
N ALA A 18 -9.19 6.70 -8.24
CA ALA A 18 -9.91 7.97 -8.34
C ALA A 18 -10.92 7.98 -9.51
N SER A 19 -10.65 7.23 -10.59
CA SER A 19 -11.58 7.07 -11.71
C SER A 19 -12.79 6.20 -11.35
N ILE A 20 -12.64 5.27 -10.39
CA ILE A 20 -13.69 4.37 -9.89
C ILE A 20 -14.45 5.06 -8.73
N CYS A 21 -15.01 6.23 -9.02
CA CYS A 21 -15.72 7.04 -8.02
C CYS A 21 -17.21 7.19 -8.26
N THR A 22 -17.71 6.94 -9.47
CA THR A 22 -19.14 7.08 -9.81
C THR A 22 -19.87 5.74 -9.63
N PRO A 23 -21.21 5.75 -9.44
CA PRO A 23 -21.99 4.53 -9.38
C PRO A 23 -21.77 3.63 -10.60
N GLN A 24 -21.66 4.22 -11.79
CA GLN A 24 -21.46 3.48 -13.04
C GLN A 24 -20.09 2.79 -13.08
N THR A 25 -19.00 3.48 -12.70
CA THR A 25 -17.66 2.88 -12.71
C THR A 25 -17.49 1.85 -11.61
N ARG A 26 -18.14 2.01 -10.45
CA ARG A 26 -18.19 0.98 -9.41
C ARG A 26 -18.94 -0.26 -9.88
N GLN A 27 -20.12 -0.10 -10.49
CA GLN A 27 -20.88 -1.22 -11.04
C GLN A 27 -20.09 -1.97 -12.13
N LEU A 28 -19.32 -1.26 -12.95
CA LEU A 28 -18.41 -1.88 -13.92
C LEU A 28 -17.37 -2.76 -13.21
N LEU A 29 -16.69 -2.24 -12.19
CA LEU A 29 -15.71 -3.03 -11.42
C LEU A 29 -16.36 -4.25 -10.74
N GLU A 30 -17.57 -4.10 -10.19
CA GLU A 30 -18.29 -5.24 -9.60
C GLU A 30 -18.66 -6.30 -10.63
N ARG A 31 -18.98 -5.91 -11.87
CA ARG A 31 -19.22 -6.88 -12.96
C ARG A 31 -17.94 -7.63 -13.30
N LEU A 32 -16.83 -6.93 -13.47
CA LEU A 32 -15.53 -7.54 -13.76
C LEU A 32 -15.09 -8.53 -12.67
N GLN A 33 -15.37 -8.23 -11.39
CA GLN A 33 -15.16 -9.18 -10.29
C GLN A 33 -16.03 -10.44 -10.40
N ARG A 34 -17.28 -10.33 -10.88
CA ARG A 34 -18.13 -11.51 -11.11
C ARG A 34 -17.62 -12.32 -12.29
N ASP A 35 -17.23 -11.66 -13.37
CA ASP A 35 -16.71 -12.30 -14.58
C ASP A 35 -15.44 -13.09 -14.27
N GLU A 36 -14.53 -12.52 -13.46
CA GLU A 36 -13.32 -13.23 -12.99
C GLU A 36 -13.66 -14.41 -12.07
N ALA A 37 -14.56 -14.23 -11.11
CA ALA A 37 -14.99 -15.30 -10.22
C ALA A 37 -15.64 -16.46 -11.00
N GLU A 38 -16.45 -16.15 -12.00
CA GLU A 38 -17.05 -17.13 -12.91
C GLU A 38 -15.99 -17.87 -13.71
N ALA A 39 -14.99 -17.16 -14.26
CA ALA A 39 -13.90 -17.78 -15.02
C ALA A 39 -13.06 -18.75 -14.17
N ILE A 40 -12.91 -18.48 -12.87
CA ILE A 40 -12.17 -19.33 -11.91
C ILE A 40 -13.08 -20.40 -11.28
N GLY A 41 -14.40 -20.32 -11.48
CA GLY A 41 -15.37 -21.27 -10.94
C GLY A 41 -15.63 -21.12 -9.43
N VAL A 42 -15.46 -19.91 -8.88
CA VAL A 42 -15.66 -19.61 -7.46
C VAL A 42 -16.83 -18.66 -7.23
N THR A 43 -17.38 -18.65 -6.02
CA THR A 43 -18.43 -17.68 -5.66
C THR A 43 -17.84 -16.28 -5.58
N ALA A 44 -18.43 -15.34 -6.32
CA ALA A 44 -17.98 -13.95 -6.35
C ALA A 44 -18.09 -13.29 -4.97
N ASN A 45 -16.96 -12.93 -4.37
CA ASN A 45 -16.90 -12.11 -3.16
C ASN A 45 -16.61 -10.66 -3.53
N ILE A 46 -17.69 -9.89 -3.78
CA ILE A 46 -17.58 -8.52 -4.29
C ILE A 46 -17.04 -7.58 -3.22
N ARG A 47 -15.92 -6.93 -3.53
CA ARG A 47 -15.27 -5.95 -2.66
C ARG A 47 -15.24 -4.57 -3.30
N GLN A 48 -15.42 -3.54 -2.47
CA GLN A 48 -15.25 -2.15 -2.90
C GLN A 48 -13.78 -1.74 -2.76
N LEU A 49 -13.31 -0.84 -3.63
CA LEU A 49 -11.99 -0.24 -3.45
C LEU A 49 -11.93 0.63 -2.19
N VAL A 50 -10.80 0.58 -1.49
CA VAL A 50 -10.52 1.47 -0.37
C VAL A 50 -9.79 2.69 -0.92
N LYS A 51 -10.26 3.89 -0.55
CA LYS A 51 -9.63 5.14 -0.95
C LYS A 51 -8.62 5.59 0.11
N PRO A 52 -7.41 6.02 -0.29
CA PRO A 52 -6.44 6.53 0.66
C PRO A 52 -6.92 7.87 1.22
N VAL A 53 -6.83 8.01 2.54
CA VAL A 53 -7.18 9.21 3.30
C VAL A 53 -5.88 9.86 3.75
N LYS A 54 -5.61 11.09 3.30
CA LYS A 54 -4.35 11.81 3.56
C LYS A 54 -3.96 11.89 5.04
N THR A 55 -4.94 11.94 5.94
CA THR A 55 -4.74 12.10 7.39
C THR A 55 -4.63 10.78 8.15
N ARG A 56 -4.79 9.62 7.50
CA ARG A 56 -4.78 8.30 8.15
C ARG A 56 -3.88 7.37 7.35
N TRP A 57 -2.66 7.17 7.81
CA TRP A 57 -1.68 6.39 7.06
C TRP A 57 -2.12 4.93 6.84
N ASN A 58 -2.82 4.30 7.80
CA ASN A 58 -3.40 2.94 7.65
C ASN A 58 -4.26 2.79 6.39
N SER A 59 -4.95 3.86 5.98
CA SER A 59 -5.78 3.80 4.78
C SER A 59 -4.96 3.60 3.49
N TYR A 60 -3.67 3.95 3.47
CA TYR A 60 -2.79 3.66 2.34
C TYR A 60 -2.48 2.17 2.27
N PHE A 61 -2.16 1.54 3.42
CA PHE A 61 -1.97 0.10 3.50
C PHE A 61 -3.24 -0.65 3.08
N ASP A 62 -4.40 -0.30 3.63
CA ASP A 62 -5.69 -0.90 3.27
C ASP A 62 -6.01 -0.72 1.78
N THR A 63 -5.66 0.43 1.20
CA THR A 63 -5.79 0.69 -0.23
C THR A 63 -4.92 -0.26 -1.06
N PHE A 64 -3.65 -0.44 -0.69
CA PHE A 64 -2.74 -1.31 -1.43
C PHE A 64 -3.16 -2.78 -1.33
N VAL A 65 -3.49 -3.25 -0.12
CA VAL A 65 -3.99 -4.61 0.08
C VAL A 65 -5.26 -4.85 -0.73
N ARG A 66 -6.24 -3.95 -0.67
CA ARG A 66 -7.48 -4.08 -1.46
C ARG A 66 -7.23 -4.02 -2.96
N ALA A 67 -6.26 -3.22 -3.41
CA ALA A 67 -5.89 -3.16 -4.82
C ALA A 67 -5.24 -4.47 -5.29
N ALA A 68 -4.32 -5.04 -4.51
CA ALA A 68 -3.68 -6.32 -4.83
C ALA A 68 -4.69 -7.49 -4.86
N GLU A 69 -5.64 -7.50 -3.92
CA GLU A 69 -6.78 -8.44 -3.91
C GLU A 69 -7.65 -8.34 -5.17
N LEU A 70 -7.71 -7.16 -5.78
CA LEU A 70 -8.53 -6.84 -6.94
C LEU A 70 -7.67 -6.57 -8.18
N HIS A 71 -6.43 -7.06 -8.25
CA HIS A 71 -5.53 -6.70 -9.35
C HIS A 71 -6.11 -7.10 -10.72
N GLY A 72 -6.62 -8.33 -10.86
CA GLY A 72 -7.21 -8.81 -12.12
C GLY A 72 -8.44 -8.01 -12.59
N PRO A 73 -9.42 -7.72 -11.71
CA PRO A 73 -10.55 -6.86 -12.05
C PRO A 73 -10.13 -5.40 -12.33
N ILE A 74 -9.09 -4.90 -11.66
CA ILE A 74 -8.51 -3.58 -11.91
C ILE A 74 -7.85 -3.54 -13.30
N ASP A 75 -7.04 -4.53 -13.66
CA ASP A 75 -6.37 -4.62 -14.96
C ASP A 75 -7.41 -4.71 -16.08
N SER A 76 -8.45 -5.53 -15.90
CA SER A 76 -9.59 -5.62 -16.82
C SER A 76 -10.33 -4.29 -16.97
N TYR A 77 -10.48 -3.54 -15.87
CA TYR A 77 -11.08 -2.21 -15.90
C TYR A 77 -10.21 -1.21 -16.67
N ILE A 78 -8.89 -1.25 -16.46
CA ILE A 78 -7.93 -0.41 -17.16
C ILE A 78 -7.99 -0.71 -18.66
N GLU A 79 -7.92 -1.99 -19.06
CA GLU A 79 -8.04 -2.40 -20.46
C GLU A 79 -9.33 -1.89 -21.11
N PHE A 80 -10.46 -2.03 -20.41
CA PHE A 80 -11.74 -1.53 -20.88
C PHE A 80 -11.67 -0.02 -21.16
N LYS A 81 -11.06 0.75 -20.25
CA LYS A 81 -10.91 2.19 -20.38
C LYS A 81 -9.91 2.62 -21.46
N LEU A 82 -8.84 1.85 -21.65
CA LEU A 82 -7.90 2.05 -22.75
C LEU A 82 -8.58 1.86 -24.11
N LYS A 83 -9.38 0.79 -24.26
CA LYS A 83 -10.16 0.50 -25.48
C LYS A 83 -11.21 1.59 -25.75
N GLU A 84 -11.91 2.05 -24.72
CA GLU A 84 -12.87 3.17 -24.81
C GLU A 84 -12.18 4.46 -25.29
N HIS A 85 -11.01 4.78 -24.72
CA HIS A 85 -10.24 5.96 -25.09
C HIS A 85 -9.69 5.87 -26.52
N SER A 86 -9.15 4.72 -26.93
CA SER A 86 -8.63 4.51 -28.29
C SER A 86 -9.73 4.63 -29.34
N ALA A 87 -10.94 4.12 -29.05
CA ALA A 87 -12.09 4.27 -29.94
C ALA A 87 -12.54 5.74 -30.06
N ALA A 88 -12.52 6.49 -28.96
CA ALA A 88 -12.91 7.92 -28.95
C ALA A 88 -11.90 8.83 -29.66
N THR A 89 -10.62 8.44 -29.69
CA THR A 89 -9.53 9.18 -30.34
C THR A 89 -9.23 8.72 -31.77
N ALA A 90 -9.85 7.63 -32.24
CA ALA A 90 -9.69 7.14 -33.60
C ALA A 90 -10.08 8.24 -34.63
N PRO A 91 -9.29 8.44 -35.70
CA PRO A 91 -9.54 9.48 -36.68
C PRO A 91 -10.85 9.22 -37.43
N SER A 92 -11.89 9.98 -37.07
CA SER A 92 -13.16 9.99 -37.80
C SER A 92 -12.99 10.75 -39.11
N ARG A 93 -13.31 10.10 -40.25
CA ARG A 93 -13.30 10.69 -41.61
C ARG A 93 -14.16 11.96 -41.75
N HIS A 94 -14.98 12.32 -40.76
CA HIS A 94 -15.90 13.46 -40.77
C HIS A 94 -15.48 14.65 -39.87
N ARG A 95 -14.37 14.58 -39.12
CA ARG A 95 -13.95 15.63 -38.18
C ARG A 95 -13.01 16.66 -38.82
N LYS A 96 -13.36 17.21 -39.98
CA LYS A 96 -12.49 18.18 -40.69
C LYS A 96 -12.63 19.64 -40.23
N ASN A 97 -13.72 20.00 -39.55
CA ASN A 97 -14.02 21.40 -39.18
C ASN A 97 -14.63 21.52 -37.78
N ARG A 98 -13.86 21.19 -36.73
CA ARG A 98 -14.22 21.65 -35.39
C ARG A 98 -12.96 22.17 -34.75
N GLU A 99 -12.90 23.49 -34.51
CA GLU A 99 -11.87 24.12 -33.71
C GLU A 99 -11.75 23.34 -32.40
N LEU A 100 -10.64 22.62 -32.28
CA LEU A 100 -10.34 21.75 -31.14
C LEU A 100 -9.91 22.67 -30.01
N LEU A 101 -10.84 22.95 -29.09
CA LEU A 101 -10.46 23.29 -27.71
C LEU A 101 -9.38 22.29 -27.27
N PRO A 102 -8.29 22.71 -26.60
CA PRO A 102 -7.24 21.79 -26.19
C PRO A 102 -7.89 20.65 -25.39
N ALA A 103 -7.83 19.44 -25.94
CA ALA A 103 -8.42 18.27 -25.32
C ALA A 103 -7.85 18.16 -23.91
N ALA A 104 -8.72 18.09 -22.90
CA ALA A 104 -8.30 17.87 -21.53
C ALA A 104 -7.34 16.67 -21.51
N GLN A 105 -6.20 16.82 -20.84
CA GLN A 105 -5.19 15.76 -20.81
C GLN A 105 -5.84 14.45 -20.32
N PRO A 106 -5.58 13.32 -20.99
CA PRO A 106 -6.11 12.04 -20.54
C PRO A 106 -5.58 11.71 -19.14
N ARG A 107 -6.33 10.87 -18.44
CA ARG A 107 -5.97 10.36 -17.11
C ARG A 107 -4.58 9.70 -17.12
N LEU A 108 -3.90 9.74 -15.99
CA LEU A 108 -2.53 9.27 -15.85
C LEU A 108 -2.42 7.79 -16.25
N TYR A 109 -3.30 6.93 -15.73
CA TYR A 109 -3.25 5.51 -16.09
C TYR A 109 -3.51 5.23 -17.57
N VAL A 110 -4.22 6.12 -18.28
CA VAL A 110 -4.43 5.99 -19.73
C VAL A 110 -3.15 6.37 -20.48
N ARG A 111 -2.40 7.35 -19.97
CA ARG A 111 -1.13 7.80 -20.56
C ARG A 111 -0.02 6.79 -20.37
N GLU A 112 0.06 6.19 -19.18
CA GLU A 112 1.07 5.19 -18.82
C GLU A 112 0.73 3.79 -19.35
N GLY A 113 -0.47 3.59 -19.92
CA GLY A 113 -0.89 2.29 -20.46
C GLY A 113 -1.36 1.29 -19.39
N GLY A 114 -1.58 1.74 -18.16
CA GLY A 114 -2.05 0.91 -17.05
C GLY A 114 -0.96 0.60 -16.02
N LEU A 115 -1.19 -0.48 -15.27
CA LEU A 115 -0.21 -1.05 -14.34
C LEU A 115 0.37 -2.31 -14.97
N SER A 116 1.69 -2.42 -15.03
CA SER A 116 2.42 -3.61 -15.46
C SER A 116 2.58 -4.60 -14.31
N GLY A 117 3.04 -5.82 -14.62
CA GLY A 117 3.42 -6.79 -13.58
C GLY A 117 4.49 -6.26 -12.62
N LYS A 118 5.44 -5.47 -13.12
CA LYS A 118 6.48 -4.80 -12.33
C LYS A 118 5.89 -3.75 -11.38
N ASP A 119 4.88 -3.03 -11.83
CA ASP A 119 4.17 -2.05 -11.01
C ASP A 119 3.45 -2.74 -9.85
N TRP A 120 2.79 -3.87 -10.13
CA TRP A 120 2.15 -4.70 -9.11
C TRP A 120 3.16 -5.33 -8.14
N ALA A 121 4.32 -5.77 -8.61
CA ALA A 121 5.42 -6.22 -7.75
C ALA A 121 5.88 -5.10 -6.82
N THR A 122 6.07 -3.88 -7.34
CA THR A 122 6.43 -2.71 -6.53
C THR A 122 5.36 -2.40 -5.49
N ILE A 123 4.07 -2.41 -5.84
CA ILE A 123 2.97 -2.22 -4.88
C ILE A 123 3.00 -3.31 -3.78
N THR A 124 3.30 -4.55 -4.14
CA THR A 124 3.41 -5.67 -3.19
C THR A 124 4.56 -5.47 -2.20
N GLU A 125 5.70 -4.94 -2.66
CA GLU A 125 6.81 -4.56 -1.79
C GLU A 125 6.42 -3.49 -0.76
N TYR A 126 5.60 -2.50 -1.16
CA TYR A 126 5.06 -1.53 -0.21
C TYR A 126 4.07 -2.14 0.79
N ILE A 127 3.30 -3.15 0.39
CA ILE A 127 2.43 -3.89 1.33
C ILE A 127 3.29 -4.56 2.40
N GLN A 128 4.35 -5.28 2.00
CA GLN A 128 5.26 -5.95 2.94
C GLN A 128 5.96 -4.96 3.88
N LEU A 129 6.35 -3.79 3.38
CA LEU A 129 6.95 -2.74 4.22
C LEU A 129 5.97 -2.19 5.27
N LEU A 130 4.69 -2.01 4.89
CA LEU A 130 3.69 -1.37 5.75
C LEU A 130 2.98 -2.34 6.68
N GLU A 131 2.95 -3.64 6.35
CA GLU A 131 2.25 -4.68 7.11
C GLU A 131 2.67 -4.74 8.60
N PRO A 132 3.97 -4.75 8.95
CA PRO A 132 4.39 -4.75 10.35
C PRO A 132 3.85 -3.56 11.14
N PHE A 133 3.84 -2.37 10.53
CA PHE A 133 3.30 -1.17 11.18
C PHE A 133 1.79 -1.26 11.38
N ALA A 134 1.07 -1.81 10.39
CA ALA A 134 -0.37 -1.98 10.48
C ALA A 134 -0.73 -2.96 11.60
N GLU A 135 0.04 -4.04 11.72
CA GLU A 135 -0.09 -5.00 12.82
C GLU A 135 0.24 -4.36 14.19
N ALA A 136 1.37 -3.67 14.31
CA ALA A 136 1.75 -2.94 15.53
C ALA A 136 0.65 -1.96 15.97
N THR A 137 0.06 -1.25 15.02
CA THR A 137 -1.01 -0.27 15.31
C THR A 137 -2.27 -0.97 15.79
N ARG A 138 -2.69 -2.04 15.12
CA ARG A 138 -3.84 -2.86 15.53
C ARG A 138 -3.62 -3.46 16.93
N LEU A 139 -2.39 -3.85 17.25
CA LEU A 139 -2.03 -4.39 18.56
C LEU A 139 -2.10 -3.32 19.65
N LEU A 140 -1.57 -2.12 19.38
CA LEU A 140 -1.42 -1.06 20.37
C LEU A 140 -2.64 -0.12 20.50
N GLU A 141 -3.56 -0.09 19.54
CA GLU A 141 -4.77 0.76 19.60
C GLU A 141 -5.85 0.23 20.57
N GLY A 142 -5.65 -0.96 21.12
CA GLY A 142 -6.53 -1.55 22.12
C GLY A 142 -6.53 -0.75 23.44
N ARG A 143 -7.51 -1.06 24.32
CA ARG A 143 -7.65 -0.38 25.62
C ARG A 143 -6.85 -1.02 26.76
N GLY A 144 -6.07 -2.08 26.50
CA GLY A 144 -5.25 -2.75 27.50
C GLY A 144 -6.00 -3.35 28.70
N ARG A 145 -7.35 -3.46 28.65
CA ARG A 145 -8.21 -3.76 29.82
C ARG A 145 -7.89 -5.06 30.55
N HIS A 146 -7.22 -5.99 29.88
CA HIS A 146 -6.86 -7.30 30.43
C HIS A 146 -5.34 -7.52 30.42
N GLY A 147 -4.54 -6.44 30.45
CA GLY A 147 -3.08 -6.52 30.41
C GLY A 147 -2.51 -6.98 29.07
N ARG A 148 -3.30 -6.88 28.00
CA ARG A 148 -2.96 -7.23 26.61
C ARG A 148 -3.65 -6.27 25.64
N HIS A 149 -3.06 -6.12 24.46
CA HIS A 149 -3.54 -5.29 23.35
C HIS A 149 -3.76 -3.83 23.76
N GLY A 150 -2.70 -3.04 23.70
CA GLY A 150 -2.64 -1.64 24.11
C GLY A 150 -2.21 -1.47 25.58
N ALA A 151 -1.57 -2.48 26.15
CA ALA A 151 -0.94 -2.37 27.46
C ALA A 151 0.44 -1.70 27.34
N ILE A 152 0.81 -0.86 28.31
CA ILE A 152 2.05 -0.06 28.25
C ILE A 152 3.31 -0.93 28.06
N TRP A 153 3.32 -2.14 28.64
CA TRP A 153 4.44 -3.07 28.53
C TRP A 153 4.67 -3.58 27.09
N GLU A 154 3.64 -3.56 26.24
CA GLU A 154 3.75 -4.04 24.85
C GLU A 154 4.46 -3.00 23.97
N VAL A 155 4.48 -1.73 24.36
CA VAL A 155 4.96 -0.63 23.52
C VAL A 155 6.44 -0.79 23.18
N LEU A 156 7.30 -0.97 24.18
CA LEU A 156 8.75 -1.09 23.96
C LEU A 156 9.08 -2.30 23.09
N VAL A 157 8.50 -3.46 23.43
CA VAL A 157 8.65 -4.72 22.69
C VAL A 157 8.19 -4.59 21.24
N THR A 158 7.08 -3.86 21.00
CA THR A 158 6.57 -3.65 19.65
C THR A 158 7.53 -2.80 18.82
N PHE A 159 8.17 -1.80 19.42
CA PHE A 159 9.17 -1.00 18.72
C PHE A 159 10.45 -1.79 18.39
N GLU A 160 10.94 -2.60 19.33
CA GLU A 160 12.08 -3.52 19.07
C GLU A 160 11.75 -4.45 17.91
N TRP A 161 10.57 -5.10 17.95
CA TRP A 161 10.11 -5.96 16.87
C TRP A 161 10.01 -5.22 15.52
N LEU A 162 9.46 -3.99 15.49
CA LEU A 162 9.38 -3.21 14.26
C LEU A 162 10.76 -2.84 13.70
N LEU A 163 11.75 -2.55 14.55
CA LEU A 163 13.13 -2.33 14.11
C LEU A 163 13.70 -3.59 13.46
N ASP A 164 13.53 -4.75 14.10
CA ASP A 164 13.95 -6.04 13.56
C ASP A 164 13.30 -6.34 12.19
N GLN A 165 12.00 -6.03 12.02
CA GLN A 165 11.32 -6.19 10.73
C GLN A 165 11.92 -5.30 9.63
N LEU A 166 12.28 -4.05 9.96
CA LEU A 166 12.90 -3.13 9.01
C LEU A 166 14.34 -3.55 8.66
N GLU A 167 15.10 -4.07 9.62
CA GLU A 167 16.43 -4.63 9.38
C GLU A 167 16.36 -5.86 8.47
N ALA A 168 15.45 -6.79 8.74
CA ALA A 168 15.22 -7.97 7.90
C ALA A 168 14.80 -7.58 6.46
N LEU A 169 13.92 -6.58 6.31
CA LEU A 169 13.55 -6.05 5.00
C LEU A 169 14.76 -5.41 4.29
N LYS A 170 15.54 -4.61 5.00
CA LYS A 170 16.75 -3.98 4.46
C LYS A 170 17.75 -5.02 3.97
N ASP A 171 17.98 -6.07 4.74
CA ASP A 171 18.88 -7.15 4.37
C ASP A 171 18.40 -7.91 3.13
N ARG A 172 17.10 -8.23 3.05
CA ARG A 172 16.51 -8.83 1.84
C ARG A 172 16.71 -7.96 0.60
N LEU A 173 16.56 -6.64 0.73
CA LEU A 173 16.69 -5.72 -0.40
C LEU A 173 18.14 -5.48 -0.84
N LYS A 174 19.14 -5.66 0.05
CA LYS A 174 20.57 -5.52 -0.32
C LYS A 174 21.01 -6.52 -1.38
N ASP A 175 20.41 -7.71 -1.38
CA ASP A 175 20.79 -8.81 -2.27
C ASP A 175 20.06 -8.75 -3.64
N ILE A 176 19.20 -7.74 -3.86
CA ILE A 176 18.50 -7.55 -5.13
C ILE A 176 19.45 -6.95 -6.16
N ASN A 177 19.53 -7.60 -7.32
CA ASN A 177 20.23 -7.03 -8.48
C ASN A 177 19.34 -6.01 -9.19
N TYR A 178 19.49 -4.72 -8.87
CA TYR A 178 18.72 -3.64 -9.49
C TYR A 178 19.01 -3.40 -10.98
N GLU A 179 20.06 -4.01 -11.53
CA GLU A 179 20.32 -4.03 -12.97
C GLU A 179 19.42 -5.03 -13.72
N ASP A 180 18.72 -5.91 -12.99
CA ASP A 180 17.71 -6.78 -13.57
C ASP A 180 16.49 -5.94 -13.99
N PRO A 181 16.06 -5.99 -15.27
CA PRO A 181 14.85 -5.32 -15.73
C PRO A 181 13.61 -5.63 -14.88
N ASP A 182 13.55 -6.83 -14.28
CA ASP A 182 12.44 -7.31 -13.47
C ASP A 182 12.57 -6.97 -11.97
N ALA A 183 13.66 -6.32 -11.55
CA ALA A 183 13.83 -5.91 -10.16
C ALA A 183 12.85 -4.80 -9.73
N PRO A 184 12.39 -4.81 -8.46
CA PRO A 184 11.65 -3.70 -7.86
C PRO A 184 12.41 -2.37 -7.94
N GLU A 185 11.70 -1.24 -7.84
CA GLU A 185 12.31 0.09 -7.88
C GLU A 185 13.35 0.29 -6.75
N ASP A 186 14.54 0.80 -7.10
CA ASP A 186 15.68 1.07 -6.18
C ASP A 186 15.30 2.05 -5.03
N HIS A 187 14.30 2.91 -5.25
CA HIS A 187 13.82 3.83 -4.22
C HIS A 187 13.26 3.14 -2.96
N LEU A 188 12.89 1.86 -3.03
CA LEU A 188 12.39 1.11 -1.88
C LEU A 188 13.44 1.01 -0.76
N VAL A 189 14.71 0.78 -1.10
CA VAL A 189 15.82 0.72 -0.11
C VAL A 189 15.93 2.04 0.63
N THR A 190 15.81 3.14 -0.10
CA THR A 190 15.83 4.48 0.48
C THR A 190 14.65 4.66 1.45
N HIS A 191 13.45 4.20 1.09
CA HIS A 191 12.28 4.28 1.95
C HIS A 191 12.40 3.43 3.22
N VAL A 192 12.92 2.20 3.12
CA VAL A 192 13.17 1.34 4.29
C VAL A 192 14.18 1.98 5.23
N ASN A 193 15.28 2.52 4.69
CA ASN A 193 16.28 3.23 5.51
C ASN A 193 15.68 4.46 6.21
N LEU A 194 14.83 5.24 5.53
CA LEU A 194 14.15 6.38 6.13
C LEU A 194 13.17 5.94 7.23
N ALA A 195 12.43 4.85 7.01
CA ALA A 195 11.53 4.29 8.01
C ALA A 195 12.30 3.82 9.24
N HIS A 196 13.42 3.10 9.05
CA HIS A 196 14.28 2.63 10.13
C HIS A 196 14.86 3.80 10.94
N SER A 197 15.49 4.76 10.28
CA SER A 197 16.04 5.95 10.94
C SER A 197 14.96 6.71 11.72
N LYS A 198 13.75 6.82 11.17
CA LYS A 198 12.65 7.50 11.86
C LYS A 198 12.17 6.70 13.07
N LEU A 199 12.07 5.38 12.97
CA LEU A 199 11.66 4.52 14.07
C LEU A 199 12.70 4.54 15.20
N ALA A 200 13.99 4.49 14.87
CA ALA A 200 15.09 4.62 15.81
C ALA A 200 15.05 5.97 16.57
N GLU A 201 14.79 7.08 15.88
CA GLU A 201 14.60 8.39 16.53
C GLU A 201 13.45 8.38 17.55
N TYR A 202 12.36 7.66 17.29
CA TYR A 202 11.29 7.50 18.28
C TYR A 202 11.67 6.54 19.40
N TYR A 203 12.44 5.50 19.10
CA TYR A 203 12.93 4.54 20.09
C TYR A 203 13.82 5.21 21.14
N GLU A 204 14.74 6.08 20.73
CA GLU A 204 15.60 6.87 21.63
C GLU A 204 14.81 7.73 22.63
N LYS A 205 13.55 8.09 22.32
CA LYS A 205 12.72 8.87 23.25
C LYS A 205 12.30 8.06 24.47
N PHE A 206 12.38 6.73 24.45
CA PHE A 206 12.07 5.89 25.60
C PHE A 206 13.07 6.08 26.75
N ASP A 207 14.31 6.50 26.48
CA ASP A 207 15.33 6.78 27.50
C ASP A 207 14.86 7.84 28.52
N ASN A 208 14.00 8.75 28.07
CA ASN A 208 13.41 9.80 28.90
C ASN A 208 12.03 9.41 29.47
N ALA A 209 11.58 8.16 29.28
CA ALA A 209 10.27 7.67 29.65
C ALA A 209 10.37 6.33 30.41
N PRO A 210 10.89 6.33 31.65
CA PRO A 210 11.16 5.11 32.44
C PRO A 210 9.93 4.23 32.68
N VAL A 211 8.72 4.77 32.53
CA VAL A 211 7.45 4.04 32.65
C VAL A 211 7.36 2.84 31.69
N TYR A 212 7.91 2.94 30.48
CA TYR A 212 7.85 1.86 29.49
C TYR A 212 8.79 0.71 29.87
N TYR A 213 10.01 1.03 30.33
CA TYR A 213 10.94 0.03 30.86
C TYR A 213 10.39 -0.65 32.12
N ALA A 214 9.88 0.13 33.08
CA ALA A 214 9.30 -0.41 34.30
C ALA A 214 8.10 -1.33 34.02
N ALA A 215 7.20 -0.93 33.12
CA ALA A 215 6.05 -1.75 32.73
C ALA A 215 6.48 -3.07 32.08
N THR A 216 7.50 -3.04 31.21
CA THR A 216 8.04 -4.22 30.54
C THR A 216 8.71 -5.17 31.53
N ILE A 217 9.57 -4.64 32.41
CA ILE A 217 10.32 -5.41 33.42
C ILE A 217 9.39 -6.07 34.44
N LEU A 218 8.36 -5.35 34.89
CA LEU A 218 7.42 -5.85 35.90
C LEU A 218 6.38 -6.81 35.31
N HIS A 219 6.30 -6.94 33.98
CA HIS A 219 5.36 -7.86 33.36
C HIS A 219 5.80 -9.32 33.61
N PRO A 220 4.90 -10.20 34.13
CA PRO A 220 5.28 -11.57 34.51
C PRO A 220 5.91 -12.40 33.40
N HIS A 221 5.60 -12.10 32.13
CA HIS A 221 6.20 -12.76 30.96
C HIS A 221 7.72 -12.55 30.88
N TYR A 222 8.22 -11.35 31.21
CA TYR A 222 9.64 -10.99 31.12
C TYR A 222 10.42 -11.21 32.42
N LYS A 223 9.73 -11.64 33.48
CA LYS A 223 10.33 -11.91 34.79
C LYS A 223 11.52 -12.88 34.72
N ASN A 224 11.49 -13.84 33.78
CA ASN A 224 12.55 -14.84 33.62
C ASN A 224 13.61 -14.44 32.58
N HIS A 225 13.33 -13.47 31.70
CA HIS A 225 14.31 -12.97 30.73
C HIS A 225 15.36 -12.06 31.38
N LEU A 226 14.98 -11.36 32.45
CA LEU A 226 15.88 -10.48 33.20
C LEU A 226 16.75 -11.22 34.23
N ALA A 227 16.44 -12.48 34.56
CA ALA A 227 17.27 -13.30 35.43
C ALA A 227 18.51 -13.89 34.72
N ALA A 228 18.64 -13.64 33.41
CA ALA A 228 19.74 -14.10 32.56
C ALA A 228 20.69 -12.96 32.11
N LEU A 229 20.48 -11.73 32.58
CA LEU A 229 21.38 -10.58 32.49
C LEU A 229 22.07 -10.36 33.84
#